data_AF-A0A833L7J6-F1
#
_entry.id   AF-A0A833L7J6-F1
#
_cell.length_a   1.000
_cell.length_b   1.000
_cell.length_c   1.000
_cell.angle_alpha   90.00
_cell.angle_beta   90.00
_cell.angle_gamma   90.00
#
_symmetry.space_group_name_H-M   'P 1'
#
loop_
_entity.id
_entity.type
_entity.pdbx_description
1 polymer ?
#
loop_
_entity_poly.entity_id
_entity_poly.type
_entity_poly.pdbx_seq_one_letter_code
_entity_poly.pdbx_strand_id
1 'polypeptide(L)'
;MPLTIVPDGLKVAVIDLACYRLASTHDRLTEEITERAKTARKLLEAIAAGKAGLGTAEPQGQAETPGENGASSSDGAFFEARPRNFRGLA
;
A
#
# COMPACT_ATOMS: atom_id res chain seq x y z
N MET A 1 -0.52 10.18 -10.75
CA MET A 1 -1.23 10.08 -9.46
C MET A 1 -0.36 10.74 -8.40
N PRO A 2 -0.75 11.87 -7.81
CA PRO A 2 -0.07 12.39 -6.64
C PRO A 2 -0.35 11.48 -5.44
N LEU A 3 0.68 11.20 -4.64
CA LEU A 3 0.54 10.48 -3.37
C LEU A 3 0.36 11.50 -2.25
N THR A 4 -0.58 11.25 -1.33
CA THR A 4 -0.83 12.12 -0.17
C THR A 4 0.33 12.10 0.82
N ILE A 5 0.98 10.94 0.96
CA ILE A 5 2.17 10.73 1.78
C ILE A 5 3.17 9.97 0.94
N VAL A 6 4.43 10.42 0.93
CA VAL A 6 5.52 9.75 0.21
C VAL A 6 6.25 8.80 1.16
N PRO A 7 6.18 7.48 0.94
CA PRO A 7 6.89 6.49 1.75
C PRO A 7 8.41 6.64 1.65
N ASP A 8 9.13 6.38 2.75
CA ASP A 8 10.59 6.53 2.77
C ASP A 8 11.30 5.55 1.85
N GLY A 9 10.81 4.31 1.72
CA GLY A 9 11.34 3.33 0.77
C GLY A 9 11.26 3.81 -0.69
N LEU A 10 10.20 4.56 -1.03
CA LEU A 10 10.05 5.15 -2.36
C LEU A 10 11.03 6.32 -2.56
N LYS A 11 11.25 7.15 -1.53
CA LYS A 11 12.25 8.24 -1.59
C LYS A 11 13.64 7.70 -1.87
N VAL A 12 14.06 6.66 -1.13
CA VAL A 12 15.39 6.05 -1.29
C VAL A 12 15.56 5.52 -2.72
N ALA A 13 14.60 4.74 -3.24
CA ALA A 13 14.69 4.19 -4.59
C ALA A 13 14.76 5.28 -5.67
N VAL A 14 14.02 6.38 -5.49
CA VAL A 14 14.06 7.52 -6.43
C VAL A 14 15.39 8.28 -6.33
N ILE A 15 15.94 8.44 -5.13
CA ILE A 15 17.26 9.07 -4.92
C ILE A 15 18.35 8.26 -5.62
N ASP A 16 18.37 6.94 -5.46
CA ASP A 16 19.39 6.09 -6.09
C ASP A 16 19.32 6.18 -7.63
N LEU A 17 18.12 6.19 -8.20
CA LEU A 17 17.93 6.40 -9.63
C LEU A 17 18.33 7.82 -10.09
N ALA A 18 18.09 8.83 -9.26
CA ALA A 18 18.51 10.20 -9.54
C ALA A 18 20.03 10.32 -9.51
N CYS A 19 20.70 9.73 -8.52
CA CYS A 19 22.16 9.65 -8.43
C CYS A 19 22.77 8.99 -9.67
N TYR A 20 22.20 7.88 -10.13
CA TYR A 20 22.63 7.23 -11.37
C TYR A 20 22.47 8.12 -12.60
N ARG A 21 21.36 8.85 -12.72
CA ARG A 21 21.14 9.80 -13.82
C ARG A 21 22.10 10.98 -13.78
N LEU A 22 22.40 11.50 -12.59
CA LEU A 22 23.33 12.62 -12.39
C LEU A 22 24.79 12.19 -12.63
N ALA A 23 25.13 10.92 -12.38
CA ALA A 23 26.44 10.33 -12.63
C ALA A 23 26.72 10.05 -14.13
N SER A 24 26.09 10.78 -15.06
CA SER A 24 26.19 10.58 -16.51
C SER A 24 27.62 10.66 -17.09
N THR A 25 28.59 11.17 -16.34
CA THR A 25 30.01 11.21 -16.70
C THR A 25 30.76 10.00 -16.13
N HIS A 26 31.60 9.36 -16.95
CA HIS A 26 32.37 8.15 -16.62
C HIS A 26 33.21 8.28 -15.34
N ASP A 27 33.69 9.48 -15.02
CA ASP A 27 34.51 9.76 -13.85
C ASP A 27 33.72 9.71 -12.51
N ARG A 28 32.39 9.82 -12.59
CA ARG A 28 31.49 9.82 -11.43
C ARG A 28 30.63 8.56 -11.34
N LEU A 29 30.57 7.78 -12.41
CA LEU A 29 29.80 6.55 -12.45
C LEU A 29 30.61 5.40 -11.84
N THR A 30 30.28 5.05 -10.60
CA THR A 30 30.86 3.89 -9.94
C THR A 30 29.99 2.64 -10.14
N GLU A 31 30.62 1.48 -10.01
CA GLU A 31 29.90 0.20 -10.01
C GLU A 31 28.84 0.15 -8.90
N GLU A 32 29.15 0.71 -7.73
CA GLU A 32 28.20 0.80 -6.61
C GLU A 32 26.95 1.61 -6.94
N ILE A 33 27.08 2.75 -7.64
CA ILE A 33 25.93 3.58 -8.05
C ILE A 33 25.09 2.80 -9.06
N THR A 34 25.74 2.04 -9.94
CA THR A 34 25.06 1.21 -10.94
C THR A 34 24.29 0.07 -10.28
N GLU A 35 24.89 -0.63 -9.32
CA GLU A 35 24.22 -1.72 -8.59
C GLU A 35 23.06 -1.18 -7.73
N ARG A 36 23.23 -0.04 -7.05
CA ARG A 36 22.14 0.61 -6.31
C ARG A 36 20.97 1.01 -7.22
N ALA A 37 21.24 1.52 -8.42
CA ALA A 37 20.18 1.84 -9.36
C ALA A 37 19.43 0.59 -9.85
N LYS A 38 20.15 -0.52 -10.08
CA LYS A 38 19.54 -1.80 -10.46
C LYS A 38 18.64 -2.36 -9.37
N THR A 39 19.07 -2.31 -8.10
CA THR A 39 18.25 -2.78 -6.97
C THR A 39 17.02 -1.90 -6.77
N ALA A 40 17.17 -0.57 -6.85
CA ALA A 40 16.07 0.37 -6.79
C ALA A 40 15.03 0.11 -7.90
N ARG A 41 15.49 -0.14 -9.13
CA ARG A 41 14.59 -0.45 -10.26
C ARG A 41 13.83 -1.77 -10.03
N LYS A 42 14.50 -2.83 -9.59
CA LYS A 42 13.84 -4.11 -9.25
C LYS A 42 12.79 -3.96 -8.18
N LEU A 43 13.06 -3.15 -7.16
CA LEU A 43 12.10 -2.84 -6.10
C LEU A 43 10.87 -2.13 -6.66
N LEU A 44 11.05 -1.12 -7.52
CA LEU A 44 9.92 -0.42 -8.15
C LEU A 44 9.10 -1.33 -9.07
N GLU A 45 9.77 -2.22 -9.81
CA GLU A 45 9.10 -3.25 -10.64
C GLU A 45 8.30 -4.24 -9.76
N ALA A 46 8.81 -4.63 -8.60
CA ALA A 46 8.10 -5.48 -7.65
C ALA A 46 6.88 -4.80 -7.03
N ILE A 47 6.98 -3.49 -6.73
CA ILE A 47 5.85 -2.69 -6.23
C ILE A 47 4.78 -2.57 -7.33
N ALA A 48 5.17 -2.28 -8.57
CA ALA A 48 4.25 -2.19 -9.69
C ALA A 48 3.53 -3.54 -9.95
N ALA A 49 4.21 -4.66 -9.70
CA ALA A 49 3.63 -6.00 -9.78
C ALA A 49 2.80 -6.41 -8.55
N GLY A 50 2.70 -5.57 -7.51
CA GLY A 50 2.01 -5.87 -6.26
C GLY A 50 2.71 -6.93 -5.39
N LYS A 51 3.98 -7.24 -5.67
CA LYS A 51 4.77 -8.25 -4.93
C LYS A 51 5.48 -7.67 -3.71
N ALA A 52 5.56 -6.35 -3.62
CA ALA A 52 6.19 -5.62 -2.52
C ALA A 52 5.32 -4.43 -2.12
N GLY A 53 5.14 -4.23 -0.81
CA GLY A 53 4.47 -3.06 -0.26
C GLY A 53 5.38 -1.84 -0.20
N LEU A 54 4.78 -0.65 -0.09
CA LEU A 54 5.49 0.63 -0.02
C LEU A 54 6.15 0.89 1.35
N GLY A 55 6.08 -0.04 2.29
CA GLY A 55 6.65 0.10 3.64
C GLY A 55 5.87 1.06 4.55
N THR A 56 4.81 1.70 4.05
CA THR A 56 3.77 2.29 4.89
C THR A 56 2.94 1.18 5.50
N ALA A 57 2.53 1.34 6.76
CA ALA A 57 1.43 0.57 7.30
C ALA A 57 0.29 0.67 6.28
N GLU A 58 -0.09 -0.49 5.73
CA GLU A 58 -1.34 -0.62 4.99
C GLU A 58 -2.41 0.01 5.87
N PRO A 59 -3.27 0.93 5.37
CA PRO A 59 -4.27 1.55 6.22
C PRO A 59 -5.10 0.41 6.82
N GLN A 60 -4.83 0.09 8.08
CA GLN A 60 -5.70 -0.76 8.85
C GLN A 60 -7.01 0.01 8.87
N GLY A 61 -8.01 -0.48 8.12
CA GLY A 61 -9.37 0.01 8.26
C GLY A 61 -9.64 0.12 9.75
N GLN A 62 -10.07 1.30 10.19
CA GLN A 62 -10.20 1.66 11.60
C GLN A 62 -10.80 0.48 12.36
N ALA A 63 -9.98 -0.17 13.17
CA ALA A 63 -10.46 -1.21 14.07
C ALA A 63 -11.33 -0.50 15.12
N GLU A 64 -12.63 -0.57 14.92
CA GLU A 64 -13.62 0.00 15.82
C GLU A 64 -13.49 -0.66 17.19
N THR A 65 -13.39 0.18 18.22
CA THR A 65 -13.46 -0.24 19.62
C THR A 65 -14.82 -0.91 19.83
N PRO A 66 -14.89 -2.16 20.34
CA PRO A 66 -16.18 -2.81 20.53
C PRO A 66 -16.90 -2.16 21.71
N GLY A 67 -17.87 -1.30 21.41
CA GLY A 67 -18.89 -0.87 22.35
C GLY A 67 -19.92 -1.98 22.54
N GLU A 68 -20.20 -2.31 23.80
CA GLU A 68 -21.25 -3.26 24.17
C GLU A 68 -22.60 -2.84 23.57
N ASN A 69 -23.26 -3.79 22.91
CA ASN A 69 -24.55 -3.68 22.21
C ASN A 69 -24.47 -3.17 20.77
N GLY A 70 -24.14 -4.11 19.87
CA GLY A 70 -24.07 -3.88 18.44
C GLY A 70 -25.38 -3.36 17.84
N ALA A 71 -25.26 -2.29 17.06
CA ALA A 71 -25.49 -2.31 15.61
C ALA A 71 -25.43 -0.87 15.09
N SER A 72 -24.30 -0.48 14.52
CA SER A 72 -24.23 0.58 13.52
C SER A 72 -23.10 0.26 12.56
N SER A 73 -23.40 0.30 11.27
CA SER A 73 -22.52 -0.15 10.19
C SER A 73 -21.66 1.01 9.71
N SER A 74 -20.37 0.74 9.54
CA SER A 74 -19.37 1.71 9.06
C SER A 74 -18.74 1.37 7.70
N ASP A 75 -19.02 0.20 7.12
CA ASP A 75 -18.33 -0.29 5.90
C ASP A 75 -19.10 -1.34 5.04
N GLY A 76 -20.36 -1.10 4.68
CA GLY A 76 -21.06 -1.95 3.70
C GLY A 76 -22.54 -2.14 3.94
N ALA A 77 -23.22 -2.79 2.99
CA ALA A 77 -24.67 -3.00 3.03
C ALA A 77 -25.09 -3.66 4.35
N PHE A 78 -25.94 -2.96 5.10
CA PHE A 78 -26.55 -3.44 6.32
C PHE A 78 -27.55 -4.57 5.98
N PHE A 79 -27.31 -5.76 6.51
CA PHE A 79 -28.21 -6.89 6.37
C PHE A 79 -28.82 -7.25 7.72
N GLU A 80 -30.13 -7.10 7.83
CA GLU A 80 -30.92 -7.55 8.98
C GLU A 80 -31.79 -8.74 8.57
N ALA A 81 -31.60 -9.89 9.22
CA ALA A 81 -32.40 -11.07 8.99
C ALA A 81 -33.79 -10.88 9.61
N ARG A 82 -34.82 -10.73 8.77
CA ARG A 82 -36.20 -10.70 9.26
C ARG A 82 -36.62 -12.08 9.81
N PRO A 83 -37.34 -12.13 10.95
CA PRO A 83 -37.84 -13.39 11.48
C PRO A 83 -38.81 -14.06 10.49
N ARG A 84 -38.72 -15.39 10.37
CA ARG A 84 -39.63 -16.19 9.55
C ARG A 84 -41.02 -16.18 10.17
N ASN A 85 -41.96 -15.48 9.53
CA ASN A 85 -43.37 -15.54 9.90
C ASN A 85 -43.97 -16.88 9.45
N PHE A 86 -43.94 -17.90 10.29
CA PHE A 86 -44.77 -19.09 10.12
C PHE A 86 -46.22 -18.78 10.50
N ARG A 87 -46.87 -17.90 9.73
CA ARG A 87 -48.30 -17.62 9.88
C ARG A 87 -49.05 -18.25 8.70
N GLY A 88 -49.44 -19.51 8.88
CA GLY A 88 -50.35 -20.21 7.97
C GLY A 88 -49.88 -21.58 7.49
N LEU A 89 -49.76 -22.54 8.39
CA LEU A 89 -50.14 -23.93 8.11
C LEU A 89 -50.97 -24.39 9.32
N ALA A 90 -52.26 -24.09 9.24
CA ALA A 90 -53.29 -24.90 9.87
C ALA A 90 -53.55 -26.11 8.98
#